data_AF-A0A514XEZ6-F1
#
_entry.id   AF-A0A514XEZ6-F1
#
_cell.length_a   1.000
_cell.length_b   1.000
_cell.length_c   1.000
_cell.angle_alpha   90.00
_cell.angle_beta   90.00
_cell.angle_gamma   90.00
#
_symmetry.space_group_name_H-M   'P 1'
#
loop_
_entity.id
_entity.type
_entity.pdbx_description
1 polymer ?
#
loop_
_entity_poly.entity_id
_entity_poly.type
_entity_poly.pdbx_seq_one_letter_code
_entity_poly.pdbx_strand_id
1 'polypeptide(L)'
;MPGIVNPKGKGKSQPRIRPSMHKDRVNPSDFMKYDTRFSCEDCTHFDGEKTCTIGYDTRHHLKAVQNHQYELAGNMAFCRFIEIV
;
A
#
# COMPACT_ATOMS: atom_id res chain seq x y z
N MET A 1 11.31 -26.24 -5.51
CA MET A 1 10.53 -24.99 -5.32
C MET A 1 9.59 -24.87 -6.52
N PRO A 2 8.27 -25.04 -6.38
CA PRO A 2 7.39 -24.92 -7.53
C PRO A 2 7.29 -23.45 -7.91
N GLY A 3 7.74 -23.11 -9.13
CA GLY A 3 7.65 -21.77 -9.68
C GLY A 3 6.19 -21.34 -9.86
N ILE A 4 5.95 -20.03 -9.75
CA ILE A 4 4.65 -19.40 -9.90
C ILE A 4 4.09 -19.73 -11.29
N VAL A 5 3.11 -20.63 -11.36
CA VAL A 5 2.43 -20.98 -12.61
C VAL A 5 1.47 -19.85 -12.99
N ASN A 6 1.73 -19.22 -14.14
CA ASN A 6 0.90 -18.14 -14.69
C ASN A 6 -0.40 -18.74 -15.28
N PRO A 7 -1.60 -18.35 -14.81
CA PRO A 7 -2.86 -18.99 -15.20
C PRO A 7 -3.40 -18.58 -16.60
N LYS A 8 -2.68 -17.76 -17.38
CA LYS A 8 -3.14 -17.31 -18.71
C LYS A 8 -2.55 -18.15 -19.84
N GLY A 9 -3.44 -18.73 -20.65
CA GLY A 9 -3.13 -19.55 -21.83
C GLY A 9 -2.20 -18.88 -22.84
N LYS A 10 -1.55 -19.72 -23.66
CA LYS A 10 -0.55 -19.33 -24.68
C LYS A 10 -1.07 -18.18 -25.55
N GLY A 11 -0.33 -17.07 -25.60
CA GLY A 11 -0.62 -15.91 -26.45
C GLY A 11 -1.12 -14.65 -25.73
N LYS A 12 -1.39 -14.69 -24.41
CA LYS A 12 -1.77 -13.48 -23.65
C LYS A 12 -0.52 -12.85 -23.01
N SER A 13 -0.37 -11.53 -23.16
CA SER A 13 0.68 -10.77 -22.49
C SER A 13 0.62 -10.99 -20.97
N GLN A 14 1.80 -11.06 -20.34
CA GLN A 14 1.86 -11.21 -18.88
C GLN A 14 1.12 -10.02 -18.22
N PRO A 15 0.36 -10.24 -17.14
CA PRO A 15 -0.25 -9.15 -16.40
C PRO A 15 0.86 -8.19 -15.97
N ARG A 16 0.74 -6.91 -16.36
CA ARG A 16 1.69 -5.88 -15.97
C ARG A 16 1.65 -5.77 -14.45
N ILE A 17 2.73 -6.19 -13.79
CA ILE A 17 2.91 -6.01 -12.35
C ILE A 17 2.86 -4.51 -12.13
N ARG A 18 1.77 -4.03 -11.53
CA ARG A 18 1.66 -2.63 -11.14
C ARG A 18 2.65 -2.42 -10.00
N PRO A 19 3.41 -1.31 -9.97
CA PRO A 19 4.27 -1.00 -8.84
C PRO A 19 3.40 -0.96 -7.57
N SER A 20 3.53 -1.99 -6.74
CA SER A 20 2.95 -2.03 -5.41
C SER A 20 4.00 -1.54 -4.43
N MET A 21 3.59 -0.80 -3.42
CA MET A 21 4.53 -0.35 -2.42
C MET A 21 5.05 -1.48 -1.55
N HIS A 22 6.23 -1.27 -0.99
CA HIS A 22 6.82 -2.17 -0.02
C HIS A 22 6.03 -2.12 1.30
N LYS A 23 5.85 -3.28 1.93
CA LYS A 23 5.28 -3.36 3.28
C LYS A 23 6.42 -3.40 4.28
N ASP A 24 6.51 -2.35 5.08
CA ASP A 24 7.51 -2.25 6.13
C ASP A 24 6.93 -2.83 7.43
N ARG A 25 7.78 -3.47 8.23
CA ARG A 25 7.41 -3.97 9.55
C ARG A 25 7.33 -2.80 10.51
N VAL A 26 6.28 -2.75 11.33
CA VAL A 26 6.03 -1.65 12.26
C VAL A 26 6.16 -2.14 13.69
N ASN A 27 6.84 -1.36 14.53
CA ASN A 27 6.97 -1.64 15.95
C ASN A 27 5.69 -1.17 16.69
N PRO A 28 5.06 -2.03 17.52
CA PRO A 28 3.88 -1.63 18.29
C PRO A 28 4.06 -0.47 19.25
N SER A 29 5.24 -0.32 19.85
CA SER A 29 5.59 0.84 20.67
C SER A 29 5.38 2.13 19.87
N ASP A 30 5.87 2.13 18.63
CA ASP A 30 5.99 3.32 17.83
C ASP A 30 4.63 3.64 17.19
N PHE A 31 3.89 2.61 16.75
CA PHE A 31 2.54 2.76 16.25
C PHE A 31 1.58 3.41 17.28
N MET A 32 1.73 3.08 18.57
CA MET A 32 0.88 3.66 19.63
C MET A 32 1.33 5.05 20.07
N LYS A 33 2.63 5.36 19.95
CA LYS A 33 3.20 6.64 20.39
C LYS A 33 3.08 7.73 19.34
N TYR A 34 3.19 7.39 18.06
CA TYR A 34 3.21 8.35 16.97
C TYR A 34 1.87 8.40 16.25
N ASP A 35 1.37 9.61 16.00
CA ASP A 35 0.26 9.81 15.07
C ASP A 35 0.75 9.55 13.64
N THR A 36 0.40 8.39 13.09
CA THR A 36 0.93 7.89 11.83
C THR A 36 0.18 8.51 10.64
N ARG A 37 0.58 9.72 10.24
CA ARG A 37 0.11 10.37 9.00
C ARG A 37 0.81 9.80 7.77
N PHE A 38 0.57 8.52 7.48
CA PHE A 38 1.16 7.81 6.35
C PHE A 38 0.12 7.21 5.40
N SER A 39 -1.15 7.57 5.60
CA SER A 39 -2.27 7.12 4.78
C SER A 39 -2.47 8.05 3.59
N CYS A 40 -3.05 7.53 2.50
CA CYS A 40 -3.39 8.36 1.34
C CYS A 40 -4.36 9.50 1.73
N GLU A 41 -5.26 9.27 2.68
CA GLU A 41 -6.23 10.27 3.15
C GLU A 41 -5.57 11.51 3.78
N ASP A 42 -4.31 11.40 4.23
CA ASP A 42 -3.54 12.49 4.83
C ASP A 42 -2.59 13.17 3.82
N CYS A 43 -2.60 12.76 2.55
CA CYS A 43 -1.66 13.17 1.52
C CYS A 43 -2.29 14.15 0.52
N THR A 44 -1.54 15.17 0.09
CA THR A 44 -1.97 16.13 -0.97
C THR A 44 -2.30 15.47 -2.30
N HIS A 45 -1.68 14.32 -2.60
CA HIS A 45 -1.85 13.62 -3.86
C HIS A 45 -3.12 12.75 -3.92
N PHE A 46 -3.94 12.76 -2.87
CA PHE A 46 -5.17 12.00 -2.82
C PHE A 46 -6.38 12.84 -3.23
N ASP A 47 -7.01 12.42 -4.33
CA ASP A 47 -8.11 13.14 -4.97
C ASP A 47 -9.50 12.84 -4.34
N GLY A 48 -9.54 12.20 -3.16
CA GLY A 48 -10.78 11.80 -2.48
C GLY A 48 -11.54 10.63 -3.13
N GLU A 49 -11.47 10.46 -4.45
CA GLU A 49 -12.10 9.36 -5.20
C GLU A 49 -11.31 8.03 -5.16
N LYS A 50 -10.53 7.81 -4.10
CA LYS A 50 -9.63 6.66 -3.98
C LYS A 50 -8.58 6.61 -5.10
N THR A 51 -8.14 7.76 -5.60
CA THR A 51 -7.12 7.84 -6.65
C THR A 51 -5.92 8.64 -6.16
N CYS A 52 -4.71 8.17 -6.47
CA CYS A 52 -3.48 8.90 -6.22
C CYS A 52 -3.02 9.55 -7.53
N THR A 53 -2.78 10.85 -7.51
CA THR A 53 -2.36 11.62 -8.70
C THR A 53 -0.98 11.19 -9.23
N ILE A 54 -0.14 10.56 -8.40
CA ILE A 54 1.15 9.97 -8.81
C ILE A 54 0.98 8.59 -9.50
N GLY A 55 -0.22 7.99 -9.41
CA GLY A 55 -0.52 6.70 -10.04
C GLY A 55 -0.27 5.47 -9.15
N TYR A 56 -0.07 5.67 -7.84
CA TYR A 56 -0.01 4.57 -6.86
C TYR A 56 -1.39 3.95 -6.59
N ASP A 57 -1.37 2.68 -6.19
CA ASP A 57 -2.58 1.95 -5.78
C ASP A 57 -2.98 2.32 -4.35
N THR A 58 -3.95 3.21 -4.23
CA THR A 58 -4.49 3.73 -2.97
C THR A 58 -5.13 2.67 -2.08
N ARG A 59 -5.57 1.53 -2.64
CA ARG A 59 -6.33 0.50 -1.90
C ARG A 59 -5.58 -0.03 -0.69
N HIS A 60 -4.26 -0.03 -0.75
CA HIS A 60 -3.40 -0.49 0.36
C HIS A 60 -2.94 0.63 1.29
N HIS A 61 -3.30 1.88 1.00
CA HIS A 61 -2.85 3.08 1.73
C HIS A 61 -4.00 3.80 2.45
N LEU A 62 -5.24 3.37 2.28
CA LEU A 62 -6.34 3.89 3.09
C LEU A 62 -6.10 3.55 4.55
N LYS A 63 -6.39 4.47 5.46
CA LYS A 63 -6.08 4.33 6.89
C LYS A 63 -6.68 3.06 7.49
N ALA A 64 -7.94 2.79 7.16
CA ALA A 64 -8.62 1.57 7.56
C ALA A 64 -7.90 0.29 7.10
N VAL A 65 -7.37 0.28 5.88
CA VAL A 65 -6.67 -0.89 5.32
C VAL A 65 -5.28 -1.05 5.93
N GLN A 66 -4.56 0.05 6.14
CA GLN A 66 -3.25 0.02 6.78
C GLN A 66 -3.36 -0.48 8.24
N ASN A 67 -4.34 0.01 9.00
CA ASN A 67 -4.59 -0.44 10.37
C ASN A 67 -4.95 -1.92 10.42
N HIS A 68 -5.86 -2.37 9.55
CA HIS A 68 -6.23 -3.77 9.48
C HIS A 68 -5.05 -4.69 9.12
N GLN A 69 -4.17 -4.25 8.20
CA GLN A 69 -2.96 -5.03 7.87
C GLN A 69 -1.96 -5.06 9.03
N TYR A 70 -1.82 -3.95 9.74
CA TYR A 70 -0.99 -3.86 10.93
C TYR A 70 -1.49 -4.80 12.03
N GLU A 71 -2.79 -4.81 12.30
CA GLU A 71 -3.43 -5.68 13.29
C GLU A 71 -3.24 -7.18 12.95
N LEU A 72 -3.32 -7.54 11.67
CA LEU A 72 -3.19 -8.94 11.24
C LEU A 72 -1.75 -9.44 11.15
N ALA A 73 -0.82 -8.60 10.67
CA ALA A 73 0.51 -9.03 10.26
C ALA A 73 1.67 -8.20 10.83
N GLY A 74 1.38 -7.13 11.57
CA GLY A 74 2.39 -6.23 12.13
C GLY A 74 3.18 -5.44 11.07
N ASN A 75 2.62 -5.31 9.86
CA ASN A 75 3.23 -4.57 8.76
C ASN A 75 2.26 -3.58 8.12
N MET A 76 2.81 -2.50 7.56
CA MET A 76 2.05 -1.44 6.90
C MET A 76 2.70 -1.06 5.57
N ALA A 77 1.88 -0.68 4.60
CA ALA A 77 2.36 -0.14 3.33
C ALA A 77 2.47 1.39 3.43
N PHE A 78 3.66 1.91 3.75
CA PHE A 78 3.89 3.35 3.89
C PHE A 78 4.20 4.03 2.56
N CYS A 79 3.51 5.14 2.29
CA CYS A 79 3.80 5.92 1.09
C CYS A 79 5.12 6.67 1.24
N ARG A 80 6.14 6.27 0.46
CA ARG A 80 7.47 6.90 0.49
C ARG A 80 7.52 8.26 -0.20
N PHE A 81 6.49 8.58 -0.96
CA PHE A 81 6.30 9.85 -1.65
C PHE A 81 5.17 10.66 -1.01
N ILE A 82 4.92 10.44 0.28
CA ILE A 82 3.88 11.18 0.98
C ILE A 82 4.33 12.62 1.15
N GLU A 83 3.52 13.55 0.65
CA GLU A 83 3.62 14.96 0.96
C GLU A 83 2.49 15.25 1.96
N ILE A 84 2.87 15.41 3.23
CA ILE A 84 1.96 15.64 4.35
C ILE A 84 1.73 17.15 4.47
N VAL A 85 0.47 17.56 4.65
CA VAL A 85 0.04 18.95 4.90
C VAL A 85 -0.17 19.23 6.39
#